data_AF-A0A3D2W8Z4-F1
#
_entry.id   AF-A0A3D2W8Z4-F1
#
_cell.length_a   1.000
_cell.length_b   1.000
_cell.length_c   1.000
_cell.angle_alpha   90.00
_cell.angle_beta   90.00
_cell.angle_gamma   90.00
#
_symmetry.space_group_name_H-M   'P 1'
#
loop_
_entity.id
_entity.type
_entity.pdbx_description
1 polymer ?
#
loop_
_entity_poly.entity_id
_entity_poly.type
_entity_poly.pdbx_seq_one_letter_code
_entity_poly.pdbx_strand_id
1 'polypeptide(L)' 'MPVGRLIMNLEDIEKVCMDAPEAMVIASHIDSVNHAVYSSDDVRAFIKQRNLSQVLVPCNGETIEA' A
#
# COMPACT_ATOMS: atom_id res chain seq x y z
N MET A 1 18.96 8.57 -18.49
CA MET A 1 18.46 7.36 -17.81
C MET A 1 17.51 7.83 -16.72
N PRO A 2 16.30 7.28 -16.57
CA PRO A 2 15.49 7.68 -15.43
C PRO A 2 16.18 7.17 -14.16
N VAL A 3 16.47 8.09 -13.24
CA VAL A 3 17.01 7.80 -11.91
C VAL A 3 15.82 7.80 -10.97
N GLY A 4 15.37 6.63 -10.52
CA GLY A 4 14.22 6.53 -9.64
C GLY A 4 13.75 5.09 -9.42
N ARG A 5 12.91 4.90 -8.40
CA ARG A 5 12.21 3.64 -8.18
C ARG A 5 11.07 3.52 -9.18
N LEU A 6 10.87 2.32 -9.71
CA LEU A 6 9.76 2.03 -10.63
C LEU A 6 8.42 1.87 -9.89
N ILE A 7 8.47 1.39 -8.65
CA ILE A 7 7.30 1.11 -7.80
C ILE A 7 7.43 1.77 -6.43
N MET A 8 6.32 1.78 -5.71
CA MET A 8 6.17 2.42 -4.40
C MET A 8 6.76 1.57 -3.27
N ASN A 9 7.19 2.23 -2.20
CA ASN A 9 7.52 1.59 -0.92
C ASN A 9 6.53 1.97 0.18
N LEU A 10 6.77 1.55 1.42
CA LEU A 10 5.88 1.81 2.56
C LEU A 10 5.68 3.31 2.83
N GLU A 11 6.75 4.10 2.75
CA GLU A 11 6.70 5.56 2.99
C GLU A 11 5.84 6.28 1.93
N ASP A 12 5.79 5.77 0.70
CA ASP A 12 4.94 6.33 -0.34
C ASP A 12 3.44 6.17 0.00
N ILE A 13 3.05 5.17 0.79
CA ILE A 13 1.67 5.00 1.29
C ILE A 13 1.29 6.16 2.22
N GLU A 14 2.15 6.47 3.19
CA GLU A 14 1.94 7.59 4.12
C GLU A 14 1.86 8.91 3.35
N LYS A 15 2.74 9.10 2.36
CA LYS A 15 2.73 10.29 1.50
C LYS A 15 1.42 10.44 0.72
N VAL A 16 0.89 9.38 0.12
CA VAL A 16 -0.40 9.43 -0.58
C VAL A 16 -1.53 9.79 0.38
N CYS A 17 -1.57 9.19 1.57
CA CYS A 17 -2.60 9.51 2.57
C CYS A 17 -2.52 10.97 3.04
N MET A 18 -1.31 11.54 3.13
CA MET A 18 -1.13 12.97 3.46
C MET A 18 -1.56 13.89 2.32
N ASP A 19 -1.20 13.55 1.08
CA ASP A 19 -1.50 14.36 -0.10
C ASP A 19 -2.99 14.27 -0.50
N ALA A 20 -3.69 13.18 -0.13
CA ALA A 20 -5.10 12.93 -0.39
C ALA A 20 -5.84 12.36 0.85
N PRO A 21 -6.11 13.20 1.87
CA PRO A 21 -6.61 12.73 3.17
C PRO A 21 -8.03 12.14 3.14
N GLU A 22 -8.83 12.50 2.15
CA GLU A 22 -10.21 12.00 1.99
C GLU A 22 -10.30 10.77 1.07
N ALA A 23 -9.20 10.35 0.45
CA ALA A 23 -9.20 9.23 -0.46
C ALA A 23 -9.16 7.88 0.28
N MET A 24 -9.92 6.92 -0.22
CA MET A 24 -9.72 5.50 0.08
C MET A 24 -8.55 4.98 -0.76
N VAL A 25 -7.55 4.38 -0.12
CA VAL A 25 -6.33 3.87 -0.78
C VAL A 25 -6.36 2.34 -0.76
N ILE A 26 -6.19 1.70 -1.91
CA ILE A 26 -6.13 0.23 -2.01
C ILE A 26 -4.70 -0.18 -2.35
N ALA A 27 -4.03 -0.86 -1.42
CA ALA A 27 -2.70 -1.42 -1.66
C ALA A 27 -2.80 -2.70 -2.50
N SER A 28 -2.01 -2.77 -3.57
CA SER A 28 -1.99 -3.89 -4.52
C SER A 28 -0.55 -4.22 -4.93
N HIS A 29 -0.38 -5.18 -5.85
CA HIS A 29 0.92 -5.62 -6.37
C HIS A 29 1.85 -6.15 -5.27
N ILE A 30 1.29 -6.94 -4.34
CA ILE A 30 1.97 -7.53 -3.19
C ILE A 30 1.70 -9.06 -3.20
N ASP A 31 2.54 -9.86 -2.54
CA ASP A 31 2.44 -11.33 -2.38
C ASP A 31 2.43 -12.20 -3.66
N SER A 32 2.59 -11.60 -4.85
CA SER A 32 2.41 -12.32 -6.12
C SER A 32 3.71 -12.56 -6.90
N VAL A 33 4.75 -11.75 -6.67
CA VAL A 33 6.01 -11.81 -7.43
C VAL A 33 7.21 -11.91 -6.50
N ASN A 34 8.22 -12.68 -6.92
CA ASN A 34 9.39 -13.03 -6.09
C ASN A 34 10.32 -11.85 -5.75
N HIS A 35 10.21 -10.74 -6.45
CA HIS A 35 11.04 -9.54 -6.24
C HIS A 35 10.32 -8.47 -5.40
N ALA A 36 9.06 -8.71 -5.00
CA ALA A 36 8.39 -7.86 -4.04
C ALA A 36 9.09 -8.01 -2.68
N VAL A 37 9.58 -6.89 -2.13
CA VAL A 37 10.31 -6.88 -0.86
C VAL A 37 9.38 -6.86 0.35
N TYR A 38 8.16 -6.37 0.17
CA TYR A 38 7.15 -6.27 1.22
C TYR A 38 6.03 -7.27 0.95
N SER A 39 5.56 -7.92 2.00
CA SER A 39 4.35 -8.75 2.03
C SER A 39 3.11 -7.93 2.40
N SER A 40 1.91 -8.51 2.24
CA SER A 40 0.68 -7.84 2.68
C SER A 40 0.68 -7.60 4.19
N ASP A 41 1.31 -8.49 4.96
CA ASP A 41 1.44 -8.35 6.42
C ASP A 41 2.37 -7.19 6.80
N ASP A 42 3.46 -6.97 6.05
CA ASP A 42 4.33 -5.80 6.24
C ASP A 42 3.56 -4.49 6.04
N VAL A 43 2.73 -4.44 4.99
CA VAL A 43 1.89 -3.27 4.70
C VAL A 43 0.85 -3.07 5.81
N ARG A 44 0.14 -4.13 6.23
CA ARG A 44 -0.84 -4.07 7.33
C ARG A 44 -0.20 -3.60 8.63
N ALA A 45 1.00 -4.09 8.96
CA ALA A 45 1.73 -3.67 10.14
C ALA A 45 2.10 -2.18 10.07
N PHE A 46 2.60 -1.72 8.92
CA PHE A 46 2.97 -0.33 8.69
C PHE A 46 1.78 0.63 8.81
N ILE A 47 0.66 0.37 8.13
CA ILE A 47 -0.51 1.26 8.18
C ILE A 47 -1.11 1.31 9.59
N LYS A 48 -1.06 0.21 10.35
CA LYS A 48 -1.49 0.17 11.75
C LYS A 48 -0.58 1.01 12.64
N GLN A 49 0.74 0.91 12.46
CA GLN A 49 1.70 1.72 13.22
C GLN A 49 1.53 3.23 12.95
N ARG A 50 1.16 3.60 11.73
CA ARG A 50 1.00 4.99 11.29
C ARG A 50 -0.42 5.55 11.45
N ASN A 51 -1.37 4.76 11.95
CA ASN A 51 -2.79 5.11 12.07
C ASN A 51 -3.43 5.54 10.74
N LEU A 52 -3.05 4.88 9.63
CA LEU A 52 -3.56 5.16 8.29
C LEU A 52 -4.81 4.33 7.99
N SER A 53 -5.94 4.66 8.63
CA SER A 53 -7.17 3.87 8.54
C SER A 53 -7.85 3.87 7.17
N GLN A 54 -7.49 4.80 6.28
CA GLN A 54 -8.04 4.87 4.92
C GLN A 54 -7.40 3.89 3.92
N VAL A 55 -6.37 3.15 4.34
CA VAL A 55 -5.67 2.18 3.48
C VAL A 55 -6.24 0.78 3.68
N LEU A 56 -6.63 0.16 2.58
CA LEU A 56 -7.13 -1.22 2.52
C LEU A 56 -6.09 -2.14 1.87
N VAL A 57 -5.88 -3.31 2.45
CA VAL A 57 -4.97 -4.35 1.94
C VAL A 57 -5.78 -5.64 1.71
N PRO A 58 -6.50 -5.73 0.56
CA PRO A 58 -7.40 -6.84 0.28
C PRO A 58 -6.67 -8.18 0.17
N CYS A 59 -7.34 -9.25 0.57
CA CYS A 59 -6.92 -10.61 0.28
C CYS A 59 -7.13 -10.95 -1.21
N ASN A 60 -6.42 -11.96 -1.71
CA ASN A 60 -6.64 -12.43 -3.08
C ASN A 60 -8.10 -12.90 -3.27
N GLY A 61 -8.81 -12.27 -4.20
CA GLY A 61 -10.22 -12.54 -4.49
C GLY A 61 -11.22 -11.75 -3.63
N GLU A 62 -10.75 -10.90 -2.71
CA GLU A 62 -11.63 -10.00 -1.94
C GLU A 62 -12.22 -8.90 -2.83
N THR A 63 -13.49 -8.57 -2.61
CA THR A 63 -14.19 -7.46 -3.29
C THR A 63 -14.40 -6.33 -2.29
N ILE A 64 -14.05 -5.12 -2.69
CA ILE A 64 -14.29 -3.88 -1.93
C ILE A 64 -15.42 -3.12 -2.64
N GLU A 65 -16.46 -2.76 -1.90
CA GLU A 65 -17.55 -1.89 -2.37
C GLU A 65 -17.31 -0.44 -1.92
N ALA A 66 -17.69 0.52 -2.75
CA ALA A 66 -17.47 1.96 -2.55
C ALA A 66 -18.79 2.74 -2.51
#